data_AF-A0A350BMP7-F1
#
_entry.id   AF-A0A350BMP7-F1
#
_cell.length_a   1.000
_cell.length_b   1.000
_cell.length_c   1.000
_cell.angle_alpha   90.00
_cell.angle_beta   90.00
_cell.angle_gamma   90.00
#
_symmetry.space_group_name_H-M   'P 1'
#
loop_
_entity.id
_entity.type
_entity.pdbx_description
1 polymer ?
#
loop_
_entity_poly.entity_id
_entity_poly.type
_entity_poly.pdbx_seq_one_letter_code
_entity_poly.pdbx_strand_id
1 'polypeptide(L)'
;MPVNGAFAVIGILSARLLYVLCLFSGPISAQAPLSNGMPASGVLGQPNFTSSLPGVSASSLNSPAGVAVDPTTGKVFVVDRYNNRILRWNGPEAMTNGSPAETVFGQTDFTSTAGGLSAASLNDPLRVYVDGSGTLWVSDYLNNRVLKFLNASSRATGASA
;
A
#
# COMPACT_ATOMS: atom_id res chain seq x y z
N MET A 1 -60.78 36.59 -38.02
CA MET A 1 -59.38 37.06 -38.14
C MET A 1 -58.50 36.14 -37.30
N PRO A 2 -57.80 35.17 -37.92
CA PRO A 2 -56.93 34.23 -37.23
C PRO A 2 -55.50 34.80 -37.10
N VAL A 3 -54.79 34.44 -36.04
CA VAL A 3 -53.34 34.63 -35.93
C VAL A 3 -52.61 33.29 -36.03
N ASN A 4 -51.72 33.24 -37.01
CA ASN A 4 -50.67 32.27 -37.30
C ASN A 4 -49.70 32.14 -36.11
N GLY A 5 -48.92 31.08 -35.90
CA GLY A 5 -48.66 29.91 -36.72
C GLY A 5 -47.48 29.08 -36.17
N ALA A 6 -47.12 28.09 -36.99
CA ALA A 6 -45.87 27.32 -37.03
C ALA A 6 -45.57 26.33 -35.88
N PHE A 7 -46.05 25.11 -36.12
CA PHE A 7 -45.37 23.88 -35.71
C PHE A 7 -43.95 23.82 -36.30
N ALA A 8 -42.96 23.50 -35.46
CA ALA A 8 -41.69 22.94 -35.90
C ALA A 8 -41.39 21.69 -35.06
N VAL A 9 -41.25 20.55 -35.73
CA VAL A 9 -40.82 19.26 -35.16
C VAL A 9 -39.47 18.92 -35.76
N ILE A 10 -38.40 18.92 -34.96
CA ILE A 10 -37.15 18.16 -35.15
C ILE A 10 -36.66 17.86 -33.72
N GLY A 11 -36.83 16.67 -33.14
CA GLY A 11 -35.98 15.49 -33.37
C GLY A 11 -34.65 15.66 -32.59
N ILE A 12 -34.19 14.82 -31.66
CA ILE A 12 -34.11 13.35 -31.62
C ILE A 12 -33.46 12.95 -30.25
N LEU A 13 -33.82 11.77 -29.70
CA LEU A 13 -33.15 10.90 -28.67
C LEU A 13 -33.00 11.44 -27.22
N SER A 14 -33.85 11.06 -26.25
CA SER A 14 -33.93 9.78 -25.51
C SER A 14 -33.17 9.75 -24.16
N ALA A 15 -33.92 10.09 -23.10
CA ALA A 15 -34.01 9.45 -21.77
C ALA A 15 -32.75 9.09 -20.93
N ARG A 16 -32.74 9.69 -19.71
CA ARG A 16 -32.15 9.24 -18.43
C ARG A 16 -30.63 9.44 -18.22
N LEU A 17 -30.23 10.45 -17.44
CA LEU A 17 -30.15 10.38 -15.96
C LEU A 17 -29.61 11.71 -15.37
N LEU A 18 -30.41 12.24 -14.44
CA LEU A 18 -30.17 13.16 -13.32
C LEU A 18 -28.70 13.47 -12.92
N TYR A 19 -28.43 14.77 -12.69
CA TYR A 19 -27.45 15.36 -11.76
C TYR A 19 -26.42 14.44 -11.10
N VAL A 20 -25.13 14.67 -11.36
CA VAL A 20 -24.13 14.65 -10.29
C VAL A 20 -23.36 15.96 -10.34
N LEU A 21 -23.87 16.92 -9.58
CA LEU A 21 -23.06 17.98 -9.00
C LEU A 21 -22.00 17.26 -8.15
N CYS A 22 -20.80 17.04 -8.67
CA CYS A 22 -19.70 16.55 -7.87
C CYS A 22 -19.32 17.65 -6.87
N LEU A 23 -19.95 17.60 -5.69
CA LEU A 23 -19.43 18.19 -4.47
C LEU A 23 -18.13 17.43 -4.09
N PHE A 24 -17.04 17.69 -4.80
CA PHE A 24 -15.73 17.59 -4.17
C PHE A 24 -15.41 18.94 -3.55
N SER A 25 -16.18 19.31 -2.53
CA SER A 25 -15.89 20.42 -1.62
C SER A 25 -15.10 19.92 -0.40
N GLY A 26 -14.34 18.84 -0.56
CA GLY A 26 -13.25 18.52 0.36
C GLY A 26 -12.03 19.32 -0.07
N PRO A 27 -11.27 19.97 0.83
CA PRO A 27 -9.98 20.50 0.46
C PRO A 27 -9.15 19.33 -0.10
N ILE A 28 -8.74 19.42 -1.36
CA ILE A 28 -7.50 18.76 -1.79
C ILE A 28 -6.47 19.38 -0.86
N SER A 29 -6.14 18.69 0.23
CA SER A 29 -5.12 19.14 1.16
C SER A 29 -3.82 19.11 0.39
N ALA A 30 -3.47 20.23 -0.23
CA ALA A 30 -2.17 20.41 -0.82
C ALA A 30 -1.18 20.20 0.32
N GLN A 31 -0.45 19.08 0.28
CA GLN A 31 0.57 18.79 1.27
C GLN A 31 1.47 20.02 1.37
N ALA A 32 1.58 20.57 2.59
CA ALA A 32 2.40 21.75 2.81
C ALA A 32 3.80 21.51 2.22
N PRO A 33 4.41 22.51 1.56
CA PRO A 33 5.71 22.33 0.94
C PRO A 33 6.71 21.84 1.98
N LEU A 34 7.46 20.80 1.64
CA LEU A 34 8.50 20.27 2.51
C LEU A 34 9.55 21.36 2.76
N SER A 35 9.99 21.47 4.00
CA SER A 35 11.02 22.42 4.42
C SER A 35 12.15 21.71 5.16
N ASN A 36 13.34 22.32 5.15
CA ASN A 36 14.50 21.77 5.83
C ASN A 36 14.23 21.66 7.34
N GLY A 37 14.52 20.48 7.90
CA GLY A 37 14.32 20.21 9.33
C GLY A 37 12.89 19.85 9.72
N MET A 38 11.97 19.66 8.75
CA MET A 38 10.64 19.13 9.06
C MET A 38 10.75 17.72 9.67
N PRO A 39 10.14 17.47 10.85
CA PRO A 39 10.20 16.17 11.48
C PRO A 39 9.40 15.14 10.67
N ALA A 40 9.77 13.87 10.79
CA ALA A 40 8.93 12.78 10.31
C ALA A 40 7.58 12.80 11.04
N SER A 41 6.50 12.45 10.32
CA SER A 41 5.14 12.45 10.86
C SER A 41 4.73 11.11 11.49
N GLY A 42 5.48 10.03 11.25
CA GLY A 42 5.19 8.71 11.81
C GLY A 42 6.37 7.75 11.78
N VAL A 43 6.28 6.68 12.57
CA VAL A 43 7.27 5.60 12.62
C VAL A 43 6.61 4.22 12.59
N LEU A 44 7.18 3.33 11.76
CA LEU A 44 6.80 1.92 11.66
C LEU A 44 7.89 1.04 12.25
N GLY A 45 7.50 -0.08 12.86
CA GLY A 45 8.43 -1.02 13.46
C GLY A 45 9.05 -0.57 14.78
N GLN A 46 8.61 0.56 15.34
CA GLN A 46 9.01 1.09 16.64
C GLN A 46 7.85 1.84 17.31
N PRO A 47 7.80 1.94 18.64
CA PRO A 47 6.73 2.65 19.34
C PRO A 47 6.80 4.19 19.22
N ASN A 48 7.96 4.75 18.90
CA ASN A 48 8.19 6.21 18.83
C ASN A 48 9.49 6.52 18.06
N PHE A 49 9.75 7.81 17.82
CA PHE A 49 10.91 8.32 17.06
C PHE A 49 12.27 8.15 17.75
N THR A 50 12.30 7.72 19.01
CA THR A 50 13.51 7.63 19.84
C THR A 50 13.85 6.19 20.25
N SER A 51 13.13 5.20 19.70
CA SER A 51 13.38 3.77 19.93
C SER A 51 13.99 3.12 18.69
N SER A 52 14.90 2.17 18.88
CA SER A 52 15.62 1.52 17.77
C SER A 52 15.96 0.05 18.02
N LEU A 53 15.23 -0.62 18.92
CA LEU A 53 15.52 -2.02 19.23
C LEU A 53 14.97 -2.95 18.14
N PRO A 54 15.78 -3.87 17.59
CA PRO A 54 15.27 -4.85 16.64
C PRO A 54 14.27 -5.79 17.33
N GLY A 55 13.31 -6.31 16.57
CA GLY A 55 12.33 -7.26 17.10
C GLY A 55 11.69 -8.13 16.02
N VAL A 56 10.89 -9.09 16.47
CA VAL A 56 10.10 -9.98 15.63
C VAL A 56 8.65 -10.03 16.11
N SER A 57 7.85 -9.10 15.58
CA SER A 57 6.41 -9.03 15.81
C SER A 57 5.74 -8.28 14.65
N ALA A 58 4.41 -8.09 14.71
CA ALA A 58 3.72 -7.25 13.74
C ALA A 58 4.10 -5.76 13.87
N SER A 59 4.61 -5.32 15.02
CA SER A 59 4.95 -3.91 15.30
C SER A 59 6.46 -3.65 15.38
N SER A 60 7.31 -4.63 15.04
CA SER A 60 8.77 -4.49 15.10
C SER A 60 9.44 -4.99 13.82
N LEU A 61 10.56 -4.35 13.52
CA LEU A 61 11.41 -4.65 12.36
C LEU A 61 12.83 -4.96 12.82
N ASN A 62 13.58 -5.68 12.00
CA ASN A 62 14.98 -6.00 12.20
C ASN A 62 15.77 -5.67 10.92
N SER A 63 16.47 -4.53 10.97
CA SER A 63 17.27 -3.97 9.86
C SER A 63 16.48 -3.80 8.56
N PRO A 64 15.39 -3.00 8.55
CA PRO A 64 14.56 -2.87 7.37
C PRO A 64 15.34 -2.29 6.19
N ALA A 65 15.25 -2.94 5.02
CA ALA A 65 16.13 -2.64 3.89
C ALA A 65 15.47 -1.81 2.78
N GLY A 66 14.14 -1.88 2.63
CA GLY A 66 13.42 -1.22 1.56
C GLY A 66 11.95 -1.02 1.89
N VAL A 67 11.32 -0.08 1.19
CA VAL A 67 9.90 0.26 1.34
C VAL A 67 9.28 0.51 -0.03
N ALA A 68 8.02 0.11 -0.20
CA ALA A 68 7.19 0.46 -1.35
C ALA A 68 5.77 0.82 -0.89
N VAL A 69 5.09 1.65 -1.66
CA VAL A 69 3.69 2.01 -1.46
C VAL A 69 2.92 1.57 -2.68
N ASP A 70 1.82 0.84 -2.49
CA ASP A 70 0.90 0.52 -3.58
C ASP A 70 0.23 1.82 -4.07
N PRO A 71 0.40 2.20 -5.34
CA PRO A 71 -0.15 3.45 -5.87
C PRO A 71 -1.69 3.47 -5.91
N THR A 72 -2.34 2.31 -5.90
CA THR A 72 -3.80 2.18 -6.01
C THR A 72 -4.47 2.17 -4.65
N THR A 73 -3.87 1.49 -3.66
CA THR A 73 -4.47 1.29 -2.34
C THR A 73 -3.81 2.10 -1.22
N GLY A 74 -2.63 2.67 -1.47
CA GLY A 74 -1.83 3.38 -0.48
C GLY A 74 -1.16 2.46 0.55
N LYS A 75 -1.34 1.13 0.50
CA LYS A 75 -0.74 0.19 1.45
C LYS A 75 0.79 0.27 1.41
N VAL A 76 1.42 0.22 2.58
CA VAL A 76 2.88 0.32 2.72
C VAL A 76 3.49 -1.06 2.96
N PHE A 77 4.49 -1.42 2.18
CA PHE A 77 5.23 -2.68 2.26
C PHE A 77 6.66 -2.39 2.68
N VAL A 78 7.14 -3.03 3.75
CA VAL A 78 8.51 -2.87 4.26
C VAL A 78 9.23 -4.21 4.27
N VAL A 79 10.44 -4.22 3.75
CA VAL A 79 11.36 -5.35 3.83
C VAL A 79 11.91 -5.45 5.24
N ASP A 80 11.57 -6.52 5.94
CA ASP A 80 12.10 -6.84 7.26
C ASP A 80 13.22 -7.88 7.11
N ARG A 81 14.39 -7.38 6.71
CA ARG A 81 15.50 -8.12 6.12
C ARG A 81 15.93 -9.33 6.95
N TYR A 82 16.32 -9.10 8.20
CA TYR A 82 16.87 -10.17 9.05
C TYR A 82 15.80 -11.09 9.66
N ASN A 83 14.52 -10.75 9.50
CA ASN A 83 13.41 -11.65 9.79
C ASN A 83 12.92 -12.39 8.53
N ASN A 84 13.62 -12.25 7.40
CA ASN A 84 13.34 -12.96 6.15
C ASN A 84 11.89 -12.80 5.66
N ARG A 85 11.35 -11.58 5.74
CA ARG A 85 9.93 -11.33 5.46
C ARG A 85 9.67 -9.93 4.92
N ILE A 86 8.48 -9.74 4.35
CA ILE A 86 7.91 -8.42 4.04
C ILE A 86 6.69 -8.21 4.93
N LEU A 87 6.58 -7.04 5.56
CA LEU A 87 5.40 -6.64 6.33
C LEU A 87 4.60 -5.59 5.56
N ARG A 88 3.27 -5.74 5.55
CA ARG A 88 2.34 -4.78 4.93
C ARG A 88 1.48 -4.10 6.00
N TRP A 89 1.34 -2.79 5.88
CA TRP A 89 0.46 -1.97 6.69
C TRP A 89 -0.64 -1.29 5.87
N ASN A 90 -1.63 -0.74 6.58
CA ASN A 90 -2.53 0.28 6.05
C ASN A 90 -1.78 1.47 5.43
N GLY A 91 -2.49 2.25 4.61
CA GLY A 91 -1.90 3.47 4.06
C GLY A 91 -1.61 4.53 5.12
N PRO A 92 -0.67 5.44 4.85
CA PRO A 92 -0.06 6.33 5.84
C PRO A 92 -1.06 7.21 6.59
N GLU A 93 -2.20 7.53 5.99
CA GLU A 93 -3.26 8.35 6.62
C GLU A 93 -3.93 7.67 7.83
N ALA A 94 -3.98 6.34 7.85
CA ALA A 94 -4.62 5.57 8.92
C ALA A 94 -3.62 5.10 10.00
N MET A 95 -2.34 5.40 9.84
CA MET A 95 -1.28 4.86 10.69
C MET A 95 -0.92 5.79 11.84
N THR A 96 -0.72 5.19 13.01
CA THR A 96 -0.09 5.85 14.18
C THR A 96 1.23 5.16 14.51
N ASN A 97 2.07 5.83 15.30
CA ASN A 97 3.36 5.29 15.75
C ASN A 97 3.17 3.90 16.40
N GLY A 98 3.96 2.92 15.95
CA GLY A 98 3.91 1.56 16.48
C GLY A 98 2.73 0.71 16.00
N SER A 99 1.95 1.19 15.02
CA SER A 99 0.86 0.41 14.41
C SER A 99 1.35 -0.98 13.99
N PRO A 100 0.60 -2.06 14.26
CA PRO A 100 0.95 -3.39 13.81
C PRO A 100 0.71 -3.55 12.30
N ALA A 101 1.56 -4.36 11.66
CA ALA A 101 1.36 -4.81 10.29
C ALA A 101 0.11 -5.69 10.20
N GLU A 102 -0.58 -5.62 9.07
CA GLU A 102 -1.78 -6.41 8.80
C GLU A 102 -1.45 -7.76 8.16
N THR A 103 -0.31 -7.86 7.48
CA THR A 103 0.04 -9.03 6.67
C THR A 103 1.54 -9.23 6.61
N VAL A 104 1.95 -10.49 6.54
CA VAL A 104 3.33 -10.91 6.33
C VAL A 104 3.45 -11.80 5.07
N PHE A 105 4.52 -11.56 4.30
CA PHE A 105 4.95 -12.36 3.16
C PHE A 105 6.32 -12.97 3.45
N GLY A 106 6.59 -14.15 2.90
CA GLY A 106 7.86 -14.86 3.14
C GLY A 106 7.92 -15.62 4.46
N GLN A 107 6.86 -15.57 5.28
CA GLN A 107 6.69 -16.30 6.53
C GLN A 107 5.22 -16.66 6.76
N THR A 108 4.97 -17.63 7.63
CA THR A 108 3.62 -18.08 8.04
C THR A 108 2.95 -17.15 9.05
N ASP A 109 3.74 -16.40 9.80
CA ASP A 109 3.29 -15.59 10.93
C ASP A 109 4.26 -14.42 11.22
N PHE A 110 3.91 -13.59 12.19
CA PHE A 110 4.68 -12.41 12.57
C PHE A 110 5.83 -12.68 13.56
N THR A 111 6.12 -13.94 13.88
CA THR A 111 7.12 -14.35 14.88
C THR A 111 8.21 -15.25 14.30
N SER A 112 7.96 -15.85 13.13
CA SER A 112 8.91 -16.66 12.39
C SER A 112 9.95 -15.81 11.66
N THR A 113 11.20 -16.28 11.67
CA THR A 113 12.35 -15.59 11.07
C THR A 113 13.18 -16.48 10.15
N ALA A 114 12.85 -17.77 10.02
CA ALA A 114 13.69 -18.70 9.28
C ALA A 114 13.70 -18.38 7.78
N GLY A 115 14.89 -18.23 7.20
CA GLY A 115 15.03 -18.13 5.75
C GLY A 115 14.70 -19.45 5.06
N GLY A 116 14.35 -19.41 3.77
CA GLY A 116 14.08 -20.62 3.00
C GLY A 116 14.01 -20.41 1.49
N LEU A 117 13.83 -21.51 0.75
CA LEU A 117 13.90 -21.54 -0.72
C LEU A 117 12.55 -21.81 -1.42
N SER A 118 11.43 -21.80 -0.68
CA SER A 118 10.12 -22.16 -1.23
C SER A 118 9.43 -20.96 -1.90
N ALA A 119 8.25 -21.18 -2.49
CA ALA A 119 7.41 -20.09 -2.99
C ALA A 119 6.81 -19.22 -1.87
N ALA A 120 6.88 -19.67 -0.61
CA ALA A 120 6.33 -18.96 0.55
C ALA A 120 7.42 -18.43 1.49
N SER A 121 8.71 -18.63 1.18
CA SER A 121 9.82 -18.17 2.01
C SER A 121 10.81 -17.28 1.26
N LEU A 122 11.47 -16.41 2.02
CA LEU A 122 12.51 -15.50 1.55
C LEU A 122 13.81 -15.80 2.31
N ASN A 123 14.92 -15.24 1.83
CA ASN A 123 16.22 -15.31 2.46
C ASN A 123 16.98 -14.00 2.20
N ASP A 124 17.10 -13.21 3.26
CA ASP A 124 17.74 -11.90 3.33
C ASP A 124 17.26 -10.91 2.26
N PRO A 125 15.94 -10.67 2.10
CA PRO A 125 15.42 -9.79 1.05
C PRO A 125 15.92 -8.34 1.20
N LEU A 126 16.08 -7.62 0.08
CA LEU A 126 16.65 -6.25 0.08
C LEU A 126 15.72 -5.13 -0.41
N ARG A 127 14.93 -5.39 -1.45
CA ARG A 127 14.10 -4.37 -2.13
C ARG A 127 12.74 -4.96 -2.48
N VAL A 128 11.75 -4.06 -2.50
CA VAL A 128 10.39 -4.33 -2.93
C VAL A 128 9.91 -3.28 -3.91
N TYR A 129 9.03 -3.66 -4.81
CA TYR A 129 8.30 -2.77 -5.71
C TYR A 129 6.85 -3.26 -5.82
N VAL A 130 5.90 -2.32 -5.89
CA VAL A 130 4.49 -2.65 -6.14
C VAL A 130 4.07 -1.93 -7.42
N ASP A 131 3.57 -2.68 -8.40
CA ASP A 131 3.07 -2.11 -9.64
C ASP A 131 1.59 -1.67 -9.53
N GLY A 132 1.08 -0.99 -10.56
CA GLY A 132 -0.31 -0.51 -10.59
C GLY A 132 -1.38 -1.61 -10.58
N SER A 133 -1.00 -2.88 -10.79
CA SER A 133 -1.90 -4.03 -10.66
C SER A 133 -1.99 -4.56 -9.23
N GLY A 134 -1.21 -4.00 -8.29
CA GLY A 134 -1.10 -4.49 -6.92
C GLY A 134 -0.24 -5.74 -6.80
N THR A 135 0.65 -6.01 -7.78
CA THR A 135 1.63 -7.10 -7.68
C THR A 135 2.87 -6.60 -6.95
N LEU A 136 3.24 -7.30 -5.87
CA LEU A 136 4.47 -7.06 -5.13
C LEU A 136 5.62 -7.88 -5.73
N TRP A 137 6.71 -7.22 -6.05
CA TRP A 137 7.96 -7.81 -6.54
C TRP A 137 9.02 -7.71 -5.45
N VAL A 138 9.69 -8.82 -5.13
CA VAL A 138 10.65 -8.91 -4.02
C VAL A 138 11.98 -9.45 -4.53
N SER A 139 13.08 -8.73 -4.28
CA SER A 139 14.42 -9.25 -4.50
C SER A 139 14.79 -10.18 -3.34
N ASP A 140 14.76 -11.49 -3.60
CA ASP A 140 15.08 -12.55 -2.64
C ASP A 140 16.59 -12.85 -2.71
N TYR A 141 17.36 -11.95 -2.10
CA TYR A 141 18.76 -11.68 -2.43
C TYR A 141 19.68 -12.89 -2.26
N LEU A 142 19.67 -13.56 -1.10
CA LEU A 142 20.54 -14.73 -0.90
C LEU A 142 20.10 -15.96 -1.68
N ASN A 143 18.88 -15.95 -2.20
CA ASN A 143 18.36 -17.01 -3.05
C ASN A 143 18.56 -16.73 -4.55
N ASN A 144 19.23 -15.64 -4.92
CA ASN A 144 19.55 -15.27 -6.30
C ASN A 144 18.32 -15.21 -7.21
N ARG A 145 17.18 -14.76 -6.70
CA ARG A 145 15.92 -14.73 -7.45
C ARG A 145 15.07 -13.51 -7.15
N VAL A 146 14.04 -13.33 -7.96
CA VAL A 146 12.96 -12.38 -7.73
C VAL A 146 11.67 -13.18 -7.59
N LEU A 147 10.89 -12.91 -6.55
CA LEU A 147 9.55 -13.45 -6.37
C LEU A 147 8.51 -12.36 -6.63
N LYS A 148 7.34 -12.77 -7.13
CA LYS A 148 6.18 -11.88 -7.28
C LYS A 148 4.99 -12.44 -6.51
N PHE A 149 4.24 -11.56 -5.86
CA PHE A 149 3.02 -11.89 -5.11
C PHE A 149 1.88 -11.09 -5.73
N LEU A 150 0.97 -11.78 -6.41
CA LEU A 150 -0.21 -11.15 -7.02
C LEU A 150 -1.19 -10.68 -5.95
N ASN A 151 -1.96 -9.62 -6.19
CA ASN A 151 -2.97 -9.11 -5.25
C ASN A 151 -2.40 -8.85 -3.84
N ALA A 152 -1.17 -8.34 -3.75
CA ALA A 152 -0.45 -8.23 -2.50
C ALA A 152 -1.16 -7.31 -1.48
N SER A 153 -1.97 -6.36 -1.94
CA SER A 153 -2.67 -5.42 -1.05
C SER A 153 -3.95 -5.97 -0.42
N SER A 154 -4.51 -7.05 -0.98
CA SER A 154 -5.70 -7.74 -0.45
C SER A 154 -5.41 -9.15 0.07
N ARG A 155 -4.19 -9.66 -0.14
CA ARG A 155 -3.78 -10.98 0.36
C ARG A 155 -3.75 -11.06 1.88
N ALA A 156 -4.12 -12.23 2.38
CA ALA A 156 -3.98 -12.62 3.78
C ALA A 156 -2.56 -13.11 4.09
N THR A 157 -2.19 -13.07 5.37
CA THR A 157 -0.94 -13.58 5.93
C THR A 157 -0.65 -15.02 5.50
N GLY A 158 0.61 -15.29 5.11
CA GLY A 158 1.11 -16.64 4.84
C GLY A 158 0.75 -17.21 3.45
N ALA A 159 0.09 -16.45 2.58
CA ALA A 159 -0.22 -16.92 1.23
C ALA A 159 1.05 -17.06 0.36
N SER A 160 1.23 -18.21 -0.30
CA SER A 160 2.38 -18.54 -1.18
C SER A 160 2.43 -17.69 -2.46
N ALA A 161 3.61 -17.20 -2.85
CA ALA A 161 3.84 -16.28 -3.99
C ALA A 161 2.97 -16.54 -5.22
#